data_AF-A0ABD3NXM6-F1
#
_entry.id   AF-A0ABD3NXM6-F1
#
_cell.length_a   1.000
_cell.length_b   1.000
_cell.length_c   1.000
_cell.angle_alpha   90.00
_cell.angle_beta   90.00
_cell.angle_gamma   90.00
#
_symmetry.space_group_name_H-M   'P 1'
#
loop_
_entity.id
_entity.type
_entity.pdbx_description
1 polymer ?
#
loop_
_entity_poly.entity_id
_entity_poly.type
_entity_poly.pdbx_seq_one_letter_code
_entity_poly.pdbx_strand_id
1 'polypeptide(L)'
;MSTLRQKKKDHVPKEDVEALISPDVNDAASSSSSSSYPMPGTTVASSSHHHLHNNPVIVAKMVLRKVGRLLLTNDEEGADDVTTFGGIIALMKDIVIGITLGMIGVSTLVFLDHRNVIHLPLAHKYREAVVFAMVADPETRETIEGSTGLIFMTEEDHERNIEEINLFDAQIKESEVNTKKYVADLMPAKEEYETVKRDYDKFMADPWLVMELDKFCGECRWQGRTNCDACLNYIIQNHGLRTIAAKLAVVEQAPQCVKTKE
;
A
#
# COMPACT_ATOMS: atom_id res chain seq x y z
N MET A 1 -27.64 36.37 17.89
CA MET A 1 -26.48 37.22 17.53
C MET A 1 -25.21 36.44 17.83
N SER A 2 -24.58 35.87 16.81
CA SER A 2 -23.16 35.50 16.83
C SER A 2 -22.69 35.38 15.39
N THR A 3 -21.68 36.17 15.08
CA THR A 3 -21.16 36.48 13.76
C THR A 3 -19.84 35.75 13.49
N LEU A 4 -19.63 35.38 12.23
CA LEU A 4 -18.34 35.29 11.52
C LEU A 4 -17.41 34.10 11.83
N ARG A 5 -17.20 33.25 10.81
CA ARG A 5 -15.94 33.24 10.03
C ARG A 5 -16.09 32.44 8.73
N GLN A 6 -16.31 33.15 7.63
CA GLN A 6 -16.01 32.64 6.29
C GLN A 6 -14.49 32.60 6.12
N LYS A 7 -13.93 31.41 5.84
CA LYS A 7 -12.54 31.27 5.41
C LYS A 7 -12.52 31.08 3.90
N LYS A 8 -12.36 32.21 3.21
CA LYS A 8 -11.95 32.31 1.81
C LYS A 8 -10.53 31.72 1.69
N LYS A 9 -10.33 30.75 0.79
CA LYS A 9 -9.01 30.39 0.28
C LYS A 9 -9.06 30.35 -1.24
N ASP A 10 -8.64 31.49 -1.75
CA ASP A 10 -8.02 31.83 -3.02
C ASP A 10 -7.56 30.66 -3.91
N HIS A 11 -8.16 30.66 -5.10
CA HIS A 11 -7.54 30.56 -6.41
C HIS A 11 -6.01 30.33 -6.43
N VAL A 12 -5.60 29.11 -6.74
CA VAL A 12 -4.23 28.79 -7.18
C VAL A 12 -4.16 29.03 -8.70
N PRO A 13 -3.28 29.92 -9.21
CA PRO A 13 -3.02 30.02 -10.63
C PRO A 13 -2.22 28.79 -11.09
N LYS A 14 -2.61 28.24 -12.24
CA LYS A 14 -1.79 27.30 -13.01
C LYS A 14 -0.64 28.11 -13.61
N GLU A 15 0.56 27.96 -13.07
CA GLU A 15 1.80 28.34 -13.73
C GLU A 15 2.58 27.06 -14.04
N ASP A 16 2.63 26.73 -15.33
CA ASP A 16 3.80 26.30 -16.09
C ASP A 16 4.96 25.70 -15.27
N VAL A 17 4.97 24.37 -15.15
CA VAL A 17 6.18 23.59 -14.85
C VAL A 17 6.48 22.71 -16.06
N GLU A 18 6.82 23.39 -17.16
CA GLU A 18 7.67 22.84 -18.21
C GLU A 18 9.05 23.48 -18.08
N ALA A 19 10.08 22.71 -18.42
CA ALA A 19 11.51 23.02 -18.35
C ALA A 19 12.16 22.90 -16.97
N LEU A 20 12.73 21.72 -16.69
CA LEU A 20 14.16 21.55 -16.41
C LEU A 20 14.49 20.05 -16.37
N ILE A 21 14.57 19.45 -17.56
CA ILE A 21 15.40 18.27 -17.79
C ILE A 21 16.72 18.81 -18.37
N SER A 22 17.81 18.60 -17.64
CA SER A 22 19.12 18.39 -18.24
C SER A 22 19.79 17.26 -17.48
N PRO A 23 20.30 16.23 -18.18
CA PRO A 23 20.99 15.10 -17.59
C PRO A 23 22.50 15.37 -17.45
N ASP A 24 23.18 14.38 -16.86
CA ASP A 24 24.62 14.16 -16.76
C ASP A 24 25.34 14.84 -15.57
N VAL A 25 26.24 14.19 -14.81
CA VAL A 25 26.87 12.86 -14.88
C VAL A 25 27.67 12.64 -13.58
N ASN A 26 27.81 11.38 -13.17
CA ASN A 26 28.93 10.74 -12.47
C ASN A 26 28.65 9.97 -11.18
N ASP A 27 28.88 8.68 -11.33
CA ASP A 27 29.11 7.64 -10.33
C ASP A 27 30.17 8.01 -9.28
N ALA A 28 29.86 7.69 -8.03
CA ALA A 28 30.87 7.25 -7.07
C ALA A 28 30.23 6.22 -6.15
N ALA A 29 30.83 5.03 -6.19
CA ALA A 29 30.47 3.86 -5.40
C ALA A 29 30.55 4.12 -3.89
N SER A 30 29.55 3.64 -3.15
CA SER A 30 29.72 3.28 -1.75
C SER A 30 28.66 2.29 -1.29
N SER A 31 29.09 1.04 -1.17
CA SER A 31 28.84 0.12 -0.05
C SER A 31 27.39 -0.10 0.43
N SER A 32 26.84 -1.22 -0.02
CA SER A 32 26.37 -2.33 0.83
C SER A 32 26.05 -2.02 2.30
N SER A 33 24.76 -2.02 2.65
CA SER A 33 24.29 -2.39 3.99
C SER A 33 22.93 -3.08 3.87
N SER A 34 22.96 -4.35 3.50
CA SER A 34 21.84 -5.28 3.60
C SER A 34 21.56 -5.58 5.06
N SER A 35 20.47 -5.02 5.59
CA SER A 35 19.94 -5.36 6.91
C SER A 35 19.23 -6.71 6.85
N SER A 36 19.93 -7.75 7.30
CA SER A 36 19.43 -9.10 7.50
C SER A 36 18.69 -9.21 8.83
N TYR A 37 17.36 -9.39 8.76
CA TYR A 37 16.58 -9.85 9.91
C TYR A 37 16.58 -11.39 9.95
N PRO A 38 16.85 -12.03 11.11
CA PRO A 38 16.81 -13.47 11.23
C PRO A 38 15.36 -13.97 11.32
N MET A 39 14.94 -14.75 10.33
CA MET A 39 13.75 -15.58 10.41
C MET A 39 14.06 -16.82 11.28
N PRO A 40 13.26 -17.13 12.33
CA PRO A 40 13.37 -18.40 13.02
C PRO A 40 12.71 -19.51 12.19
N GLY A 41 13.51 -20.49 11.81
CA GLY A 41 13.03 -21.75 11.23
C GLY A 41 12.42 -22.65 12.30
N THR A 42 11.23 -23.16 12.03
CA THR A 42 10.69 -24.36 12.68
C THR A 42 10.15 -25.29 11.60
N THR A 43 10.85 -26.40 11.45
CA THR A 43 10.38 -27.63 10.80
C THR A 43 9.20 -28.21 11.57
N VAL A 44 8.04 -28.38 10.93
CA VAL A 44 7.04 -29.35 11.41
C VAL A 44 6.43 -30.06 10.20
N ALA A 45 6.39 -31.39 10.36
CA ALA A 45 6.00 -32.38 9.39
C ALA A 45 4.56 -32.21 8.88
N SER A 46 4.39 -32.70 7.66
CA SER A 46 3.12 -33.05 7.04
C SER A 46 2.29 -33.98 7.95
N SER A 47 1.09 -33.54 8.32
CA SER A 47 0.02 -34.45 8.72
C SER A 47 -1.31 -33.98 8.11
N SER A 48 -1.81 -34.82 7.21
CA SER A 48 -3.14 -34.74 6.63
C SER A 48 -4.19 -34.96 7.73
N HIS A 49 -4.92 -33.91 8.09
CA HIS A 49 -6.10 -34.01 8.95
C HIS A 49 -7.38 -33.66 8.17
N HIS A 50 -8.29 -34.62 8.19
CA HIS A 50 -9.64 -34.56 7.66
C HIS A 50 -10.38 -33.29 8.11
N HIS A 51 -11.03 -32.63 7.14
CA HIS A 51 -12.09 -31.65 7.35
C HIS A 51 -13.23 -32.28 8.17
N LEU A 52 -13.14 -32.24 9.49
CA LEU A 52 -14.30 -32.37 10.36
C LEU A 52 -14.90 -30.98 10.54
N HIS A 53 -16.08 -30.84 9.96
CA HIS A 53 -16.98 -29.71 10.07
C HIS A 53 -17.11 -29.29 11.54
N ASN A 54 -16.46 -28.19 11.92
CA ASN A 54 -16.50 -27.59 13.26
C ASN A 54 -17.89 -27.00 13.53
N ASN A 55 -18.86 -27.88 13.80
CA ASN A 55 -20.14 -27.45 14.33
C ASN A 55 -19.93 -27.22 15.84
N PRO A 56 -19.96 -25.96 16.32
CA PRO A 56 -19.65 -25.63 17.71
C PRO A 56 -20.57 -26.37 18.70
N VAL A 57 -21.75 -26.80 18.25
CA VAL A 57 -22.71 -27.59 19.03
C VAL A 57 -22.18 -28.99 19.37
N ILE A 58 -21.42 -29.62 18.47
CA ILE A 58 -20.87 -30.98 18.69
C ILE A 58 -19.72 -30.92 19.69
N VAL A 59 -18.86 -29.90 19.57
CA VAL A 59 -17.76 -29.65 20.51
C VAL A 59 -18.31 -29.33 21.90
N ALA A 60 -19.31 -28.45 22.00
CA ALA A 60 -19.99 -28.15 23.26
C ALA A 60 -20.60 -29.41 23.88
N LYS A 61 -21.27 -30.26 23.10
CA LYS A 61 -21.86 -31.52 23.57
C LYS A 61 -20.81 -32.52 24.08
N MET A 62 -19.65 -32.62 23.44
CA MET A 62 -18.55 -33.46 23.93
C MET A 62 -17.95 -32.94 25.24
N VAL A 63 -17.77 -31.62 25.36
CA VAL A 63 -17.25 -31.00 26.59
C VAL A 63 -18.24 -31.19 27.73
N LEU A 64 -19.53 -30.92 27.53
CA LEU A 64 -20.58 -31.08 28.55
C LEU A 64 -20.70 -32.53 29.01
N ARG A 65 -20.54 -33.50 28.09
CA ARG A 65 -20.56 -34.93 28.42
C ARG A 65 -19.32 -35.36 29.21
N LYS A 66 -18.16 -34.75 28.94
CA LYS A 66 -16.90 -35.05 29.65
C LYS A 66 -16.88 -34.41 31.04
N VAL A 67 -17.36 -33.18 31.17
CA VAL A 67 -17.54 -32.49 32.47
C VAL A 67 -18.61 -33.18 33.30
N GLY A 68 -19.74 -33.57 32.70
CA GLY A 68 -20.79 -34.33 33.40
C GLY A 68 -20.31 -35.68 33.91
N ARG A 69 -19.46 -36.40 33.14
CA ARG A 69 -18.82 -37.63 33.65
C ARG A 69 -17.89 -37.36 34.82
N LEU A 70 -17.05 -36.33 34.75
CA LEU A 70 -16.14 -35.97 35.85
C LEU A 70 -16.86 -35.55 37.13
N LEU A 71 -18.07 -34.98 37.01
CA LEU A 71 -18.92 -34.66 38.16
C LEU A 71 -19.61 -35.90 38.73
N LEU A 72 -20.01 -36.87 37.90
CA LEU A 72 -20.71 -38.08 38.32
C LEU A 72 -19.79 -39.21 38.81
N THR A 73 -18.51 -39.24 38.45
CA THR A 73 -17.57 -40.30 38.86
C THR A 73 -16.91 -40.06 40.22
N ASN A 74 -17.31 -39.04 40.99
CA ASN A 74 -16.73 -38.77 42.31
C ASN A 74 -17.44 -39.47 43.47
N ASP A 75 -18.55 -40.17 43.23
CA ASP A 75 -19.38 -40.72 44.31
C ASP A 75 -19.16 -42.22 44.61
N GLU A 76 -18.29 -42.94 43.88
CA GLU A 76 -18.19 -44.41 44.02
C GLU A 76 -16.92 -44.98 44.65
N GLU A 77 -15.91 -44.17 45.01
CA GLU A 77 -14.72 -44.71 45.70
C GLU A 77 -14.36 -43.88 46.94
N GLY A 78 -14.84 -44.34 48.11
CA GLY A 78 -14.28 -43.92 49.40
C GLY A 78 -15.27 -43.38 50.43
N ALA A 79 -16.43 -44.02 50.60
CA ALA A 79 -17.00 -44.07 51.93
C ALA A 79 -16.05 -44.91 52.80
N ASP A 80 -15.60 -44.33 53.92
CA ASP A 80 -14.83 -44.94 55.02
C ASP A 80 -13.39 -44.40 55.17
N ASP A 81 -13.25 -43.11 55.53
CA ASP A 81 -12.41 -42.66 56.66
C ASP A 81 -12.41 -41.12 56.76
N VAL A 82 -13.38 -40.58 57.51
CA VAL A 82 -13.63 -39.13 57.70
C VAL A 82 -12.61 -38.46 58.66
N THR A 83 -11.61 -39.18 59.18
CA THR A 83 -10.74 -38.69 60.27
C THR A 83 -9.30 -38.36 59.89
N THR A 84 -8.90 -38.47 58.62
CA THR A 84 -7.55 -38.12 58.19
C THR A 84 -7.58 -37.18 56.99
N PHE A 85 -6.46 -36.50 56.73
CA PHE A 85 -6.15 -35.49 55.70
C PHE A 85 -6.99 -35.47 54.38
N GLY A 86 -7.58 -36.59 53.96
CA GLY A 86 -8.52 -36.70 52.85
C GLY A 86 -9.80 -35.87 52.97
N GLY A 87 -10.35 -35.66 54.17
CA GLY A 87 -11.57 -34.84 54.35
C GLY A 87 -11.40 -33.36 53.98
N ILE A 88 -10.23 -32.80 54.26
CA ILE A 88 -9.91 -31.39 53.92
C ILE A 88 -9.72 -31.24 52.40
N ILE A 89 -9.15 -32.27 51.75
CA ILE A 89 -8.94 -32.28 50.30
C ILE A 89 -10.28 -32.34 49.56
N ALA A 90 -11.26 -33.10 50.06
CA ALA A 90 -12.60 -33.14 49.51
C ALA A 90 -13.30 -31.76 49.58
N LEU A 91 -13.22 -31.06 50.72
CA LEU A 91 -13.81 -29.72 50.87
C LEU A 91 -13.16 -28.67 49.95
N MET A 92 -11.82 -28.68 49.81
CA MET A 92 -11.12 -27.81 48.86
C MET A 92 -11.55 -28.08 47.42
N LYS A 93 -11.74 -29.36 47.05
CA LYS A 93 -12.19 -29.76 45.72
C LYS A 93 -13.59 -29.23 45.42
N ASP A 94 -14.52 -29.31 46.37
CA ASP A 94 -15.88 -28.79 46.20
C ASP A 94 -15.91 -27.27 46.09
N ILE A 95 -15.08 -26.55 46.84
CA ILE A 95 -14.96 -25.08 46.73
C ILE A 95 -14.44 -24.69 45.34
N VAL A 96 -13.40 -25.37 44.85
CA VAL A 96 -12.83 -25.11 43.51
C VAL A 96 -13.84 -25.44 42.41
N ILE A 97 -14.58 -26.55 42.54
CA ILE A 97 -15.66 -26.90 41.62
C ILE A 97 -16.76 -25.83 41.66
N GLY A 98 -17.17 -25.37 42.84
CA GLY A 98 -18.17 -24.31 42.99
C GLY A 98 -17.76 -22.99 42.33
N ILE A 99 -16.51 -22.55 42.53
CA ILE A 99 -15.98 -21.33 41.91
C ILE A 99 -15.93 -21.46 40.39
N THR A 100 -15.44 -22.59 39.88
CA THR A 100 -15.38 -22.83 38.42
C THR A 100 -16.76 -22.89 37.79
N LEU A 101 -17.73 -23.54 38.44
CA LEU A 101 -19.13 -23.56 37.99
C LEU A 101 -19.76 -22.16 38.03
N GLY A 102 -19.45 -21.36 39.05
CA GLY A 102 -19.87 -19.96 39.16
C GLY A 102 -19.32 -19.12 38.01
N MET A 103 -18.02 -19.23 37.71
CA MET A 103 -17.38 -18.50 36.61
C MET A 103 -17.95 -18.90 35.24
N ILE A 104 -18.21 -20.19 35.02
CA ILE A 104 -18.87 -20.69 33.80
C ILE A 104 -20.31 -20.15 33.72
N GLY A 105 -21.05 -20.13 34.82
CA GLY A 105 -22.41 -19.60 34.89
C GLY A 105 -22.47 -18.11 34.54
N VAL A 106 -21.61 -17.29 35.14
CA VAL A 106 -21.51 -15.85 34.84
C VAL A 106 -21.10 -15.63 33.39
N SER A 107 -20.11 -16.37 32.89
CA SER A 107 -19.67 -16.27 31.48
C SER A 107 -20.79 -16.65 30.51
N THR A 108 -21.59 -17.66 30.85
CA THR A 108 -22.74 -18.09 30.04
C THR A 108 -23.85 -17.03 30.04
N LEU A 109 -24.11 -16.38 31.19
CA LEU A 109 -25.05 -15.26 31.27
C LEU A 109 -24.60 -14.08 30.39
N VAL A 110 -23.32 -13.71 30.43
CA VAL A 110 -22.75 -12.67 29.56
C VAL A 110 -22.87 -13.04 28.08
N PHE A 111 -22.64 -14.32 27.75
CA PHE A 111 -22.80 -14.80 26.37
C PHE A 111 -24.26 -14.77 25.89
N LEU A 112 -25.21 -15.14 26.75
CA LEU A 112 -26.64 -15.10 26.44
C LEU A 112 -27.17 -13.67 26.30
N ASP A 113 -26.64 -12.73 27.09
CA ASP A 113 -26.89 -11.29 26.96
C ASP A 113 -26.34 -10.77 25.63
N HIS A 114 -25.11 -11.11 25.25
CA HIS A 114 -24.53 -10.73 23.96
C HIS A 114 -25.32 -11.31 22.76
N ARG A 115 -25.90 -12.49 22.91
CA ARG A 115 -26.75 -13.11 21.87
C ARG A 115 -28.19 -12.59 21.87
N ASN A 116 -28.53 -11.68 22.77
CA ASN A 116 -29.85 -11.06 22.90
C ASN A 116 -31.00 -12.07 23.12
N VAL A 117 -30.70 -13.22 23.73
CA VAL A 117 -31.69 -14.28 24.00
C VAL A 117 -32.46 -13.98 25.28
N ILE A 118 -31.82 -13.33 26.25
CA ILE A 118 -32.44 -12.87 27.49
C ILE A 118 -32.21 -11.36 27.57
N HIS A 119 -33.25 -10.57 27.27
CA HIS A 119 -33.21 -9.13 27.51
C HIS A 119 -33.29 -8.88 29.02
N LEU A 120 -32.15 -8.66 29.67
CA LEU A 120 -32.12 -8.17 31.05
C LEU A 120 -32.16 -6.63 31.01
N PRO A 121 -33.32 -5.99 31.28
CA PRO A 121 -33.42 -4.53 31.28
C PRO A 121 -32.49 -3.87 32.31
N LEU A 122 -32.02 -4.64 33.30
CA LEU A 122 -31.03 -4.20 34.29
C LEU A 122 -29.64 -4.00 33.68
N ALA A 123 -29.22 -4.85 32.73
CA ALA A 123 -27.91 -4.77 32.09
C ALA A 123 -27.81 -3.54 31.17
N HIS A 124 -28.91 -3.22 30.49
CA HIS A 124 -29.00 -2.00 29.70
C HIS A 124 -28.88 -0.75 30.57
N LYS A 125 -29.59 -0.70 31.71
CA LYS A 125 -29.49 0.41 32.66
C LYS A 125 -28.12 0.51 33.34
N TYR A 126 -27.46 -0.61 33.61
CA TYR A 126 -26.09 -0.61 34.15
C TYR A 126 -25.07 -0.15 33.11
N ARG A 127 -25.16 -0.60 31.86
CA ARG A 127 -24.32 -0.07 30.78
C ARG A 127 -24.58 1.41 30.58
N GLU A 128 -25.82 1.83 30.51
CA GLU A 128 -26.16 3.23 30.30
C GLU A 128 -25.65 4.09 31.48
N ALA A 129 -25.98 3.73 32.71
CA ALA A 129 -25.53 4.52 33.88
C ALA A 129 -24.01 4.50 34.07
N VAL A 130 -23.35 3.36 33.90
CA VAL A 130 -21.89 3.25 34.14
C VAL A 130 -21.10 3.78 32.96
N VAL A 131 -21.49 3.50 31.72
CA VAL A 131 -20.79 4.00 30.53
C VAL A 131 -21.03 5.49 30.38
N PHE A 132 -22.26 6.00 30.54
CA PHE A 132 -22.46 7.46 30.48
C PHE A 132 -21.79 8.19 31.65
N ALA A 133 -21.78 7.63 32.87
CA ALA A 133 -21.05 8.26 33.98
C ALA A 133 -19.53 8.22 33.79
N MET A 134 -18.97 7.11 33.30
CA MET A 134 -17.52 7.00 33.06
C MET A 134 -17.07 7.80 31.83
N VAL A 135 -17.91 7.91 30.81
CA VAL A 135 -17.61 8.68 29.58
C VAL A 135 -17.89 10.18 29.76
N ALA A 136 -18.67 10.57 30.78
CA ALA A 136 -18.88 11.97 31.13
C ALA A 136 -17.60 12.62 31.69
N ASP A 137 -16.72 11.85 32.32
CA ASP A 137 -15.44 12.37 32.83
C ASP A 137 -14.38 12.40 31.70
N PRO A 138 -13.86 13.59 31.34
CA PRO A 138 -12.95 13.75 30.20
C PRO A 138 -11.61 13.00 30.39
N GLU A 139 -11.09 12.93 31.62
CA GLU A 139 -9.83 12.21 31.92
C GLU A 139 -9.96 10.69 31.72
N THR A 140 -11.10 10.13 32.14
CA THR A 140 -11.40 8.71 31.94
C THR A 140 -11.61 8.42 30.45
N ARG A 141 -12.26 9.33 29.74
CA ARG A 141 -12.45 9.21 28.28
C ARG A 141 -11.12 9.18 27.55
N GLU A 142 -10.21 10.12 27.79
CA GLU A 142 -8.89 10.14 27.15
C GLU A 142 -8.08 8.87 27.46
N THR A 143 -8.19 8.35 28.68
CA THR A 143 -7.49 7.11 29.08
C THR A 143 -8.05 5.88 28.35
N ILE A 144 -9.37 5.79 28.19
CA ILE A 144 -10.00 4.70 27.43
C ILE A 144 -9.71 4.84 25.94
N GLU A 145 -9.80 6.05 25.38
CA GLU A 145 -9.49 6.31 23.97
C GLU A 145 -8.02 5.95 23.65
N GLY A 146 -7.09 6.35 24.52
CA GLY A 146 -5.67 6.03 24.37
C GLY A 146 -5.33 4.55 24.55
N SER A 147 -6.06 3.82 25.40
CA SER A 147 -5.77 2.40 25.67
C SER A 147 -6.50 1.43 24.73
N THR A 148 -7.64 1.81 24.17
CA THR A 148 -8.46 0.95 23.31
C THR A 148 -8.38 1.31 21.83
N GLY A 149 -7.94 2.53 21.48
CA GLY A 149 -7.97 3.04 20.12
C GLY A 149 -9.38 3.32 19.59
N LEU A 150 -10.40 3.25 20.46
CA LEU A 150 -11.77 3.66 20.15
C LEU A 150 -11.89 5.16 20.41
N ILE A 151 -12.59 5.90 19.55
CA ILE A 151 -12.85 7.33 19.74
C ILE A 151 -14.34 7.47 20.09
N PHE A 152 -14.65 8.07 21.24
CA PHE A 152 -16.03 8.34 21.61
C PHE A 152 -16.45 9.68 20.99
N MET A 153 -17.42 9.63 20.10
CA MET A 153 -17.98 10.81 19.45
C MET A 153 -19.48 10.87 19.69
N THR A 154 -20.04 12.08 19.66
CA THR A 154 -21.49 12.26 19.72
C THR A 154 -22.13 11.68 18.46
N GLU A 155 -23.41 11.33 18.53
CA GLU A 155 -24.15 10.81 17.36
C GLU A 155 -24.12 11.81 16.20
N GLU A 156 -24.28 13.10 16.48
CA GLU A 156 -24.20 14.17 15.49
C GLU A 156 -22.81 14.28 14.84
N ASP A 157 -21.73 14.16 15.63
CA ASP A 157 -20.37 14.18 15.10
C ASP A 157 -20.03 12.90 14.32
N HIS A 158 -20.59 11.77 14.72
CA HIS A 158 -20.46 10.50 13.99
C HIS A 158 -21.09 10.58 12.60
N GLU A 159 -22.33 11.08 12.51
CA GLU A 159 -23.02 11.27 11.23
C GLU A 159 -22.24 12.25 10.33
N ARG A 160 -21.78 13.38 10.87
CA ARG A 160 -20.95 14.34 10.12
C ARG A 160 -19.65 13.71 9.61
N ASN A 161 -18.96 12.93 10.45
CA ASN A 161 -17.73 12.24 10.07
C ASN A 161 -17.99 11.21 8.98
N ILE A 162 -19.12 10.49 9.02
CA ILE A 162 -19.49 9.55 7.95
C ILE A 162 -19.74 10.29 6.63
N GLU A 163 -20.44 11.42 6.66
CA GLU A 163 -20.65 12.24 5.46
C GLU A 163 -19.33 12.74 4.86
N GLU A 164 -18.41 13.21 5.72
CA GLU A 164 -17.09 13.65 5.31
C GLU A 164 -16.24 12.50 4.74
N ILE A 165 -16.27 11.32 5.37
CA ILE A 165 -15.60 10.11 4.88
C ILE A 165 -16.15 9.72 3.51
N ASN A 166 -17.48 9.73 3.32
CA ASN A 166 -18.11 9.40 2.05
C ASN A 166 -17.73 10.40 0.95
N LEU A 167 -17.63 11.69 1.28
CA LEU A 167 -17.17 12.72 0.36
C LEU A 167 -15.71 12.47 -0.07
N PHE A 168 -14.83 12.14 0.87
CA PHE A 168 -13.44 11.82 0.57
C PHE A 168 -13.31 10.53 -0.24
N ASP A 169 -14.10 9.49 0.05
CA ASP A 169 -14.09 8.25 -0.73
C ASP A 169 -14.48 8.50 -2.20
N ALA A 170 -15.45 9.40 -2.44
CA ALA A 170 -15.80 9.83 -3.79
C ALA A 170 -14.64 10.56 -4.49
N GLN A 171 -13.98 11.49 -3.79
CA GLN A 171 -12.81 12.21 -4.33
C GLN A 171 -11.62 11.28 -4.59
N ILE A 172 -11.39 10.30 -3.71
CA ILE A 172 -10.33 9.29 -3.89
C ILE A 172 -10.63 8.48 -5.14
N LYS A 173 -11.85 7.98 -5.31
CA LYS A 173 -12.26 7.23 -6.51
C LYS A 173 -12.10 8.05 -7.79
N GLU A 174 -12.46 9.33 -7.77
CA GLU A 174 -12.24 10.23 -8.91
C GLU A 174 -10.74 10.42 -9.20
N SER A 175 -9.93 10.62 -8.16
CA SER A 175 -8.48 10.78 -8.29
C SER A 175 -7.79 9.51 -8.81
N GLU A 176 -8.26 8.32 -8.41
CA GLU A 176 -7.76 7.04 -8.92
C GLU A 176 -8.08 6.86 -10.40
N VAL A 177 -9.28 7.23 -10.84
CA VAL A 177 -9.68 7.19 -12.25
C VAL A 177 -8.80 8.15 -13.07
N ASN A 178 -8.60 9.38 -12.58
CA ASN A 178 -7.73 10.35 -13.24
C ASN A 178 -6.28 9.86 -13.30
N THR A 179 -5.75 9.30 -12.21
CA THR A 179 -4.39 8.76 -12.17
C THR A 179 -4.21 7.60 -13.15
N LYS A 180 -5.18 6.68 -13.21
CA LYS A 180 -5.17 5.58 -14.18
C LYS A 180 -5.18 6.10 -15.62
N LYS A 181 -5.94 7.16 -15.90
CA LYS A 181 -5.95 7.81 -17.22
C LYS A 181 -4.58 8.42 -17.56
N TYR A 182 -3.97 9.18 -16.64
CA TYR A 182 -2.64 9.75 -16.86
C TYR A 182 -1.58 8.67 -17.08
N VAL A 183 -1.63 7.58 -16.32
CA VAL A 183 -0.72 6.44 -16.52
C VAL A 183 -0.92 5.80 -17.89
N ALA A 184 -2.17 5.60 -18.31
CA ALA A 184 -2.49 5.04 -19.63
C ALA A 184 -2.01 5.95 -20.78
N ASP A 185 -2.10 7.28 -20.61
CA ASP A 185 -1.63 8.25 -21.60
C ASP A 185 -0.08 8.40 -21.61
N LEU A 186 0.57 8.22 -20.45
CA LEU A 186 2.03 8.30 -20.31
C LEU A 186 2.79 7.09 -20.87
N MET A 187 2.20 5.89 -20.80
CA MET A 187 2.85 4.67 -21.31
C MET A 187 3.22 4.73 -22.81
N PRO A 188 2.31 5.09 -23.75
CA PRO A 188 2.66 5.20 -25.16
C PRO A 188 3.64 6.35 -25.42
N ALA A 189 3.49 7.48 -24.74
CA ALA A 189 4.43 8.60 -24.87
C ALA A 189 5.85 8.21 -24.44
N LYS A 190 5.98 7.37 -23.40
CA LYS A 190 7.28 6.83 -22.98
C LYS A 190 7.86 5.86 -24.02
N GLU A 191 7.04 5.02 -24.65
CA GLU A 191 7.48 4.12 -25.71
C GLU A 191 7.97 4.89 -26.95
N GLU A 192 7.24 5.93 -27.37
CA GLU A 192 7.67 6.86 -28.42
C GLU A 192 9.00 7.55 -28.05
N TYR A 193 9.12 8.03 -26.82
CA TYR A 193 10.35 8.63 -26.33
C TYR A 193 11.54 7.64 -26.37
N GLU A 194 11.34 6.39 -25.94
CA GLU A 194 12.40 5.38 -25.97
C GLU A 194 12.81 4.97 -27.39
N THR A 195 11.88 4.95 -28.34
CA THR A 195 12.20 4.70 -29.76
C THR A 195 13.00 5.86 -30.36
N VAL A 196 12.56 7.10 -30.17
CA VAL A 196 13.27 8.30 -30.62
C VAL A 196 14.66 8.40 -29.98
N LYS A 197 14.76 8.10 -28.67
CA LYS A 197 16.04 8.08 -27.98
C LYS A 197 16.99 7.04 -28.56
N ARG A 198 16.51 5.82 -28.84
CA ARG A 198 17.31 4.76 -29.46
C ARG A 198 17.83 5.17 -30.84
N ASP A 199 16.96 5.79 -31.65
CA ASP A 199 17.35 6.27 -32.97
C ASP A 199 18.37 7.41 -32.84
N TYR A 200 18.13 8.37 -31.95
CA TYR A 200 19.07 9.44 -31.64
C TYR A 200 20.44 8.91 -31.19
N ASP A 201 20.47 7.98 -30.24
CA ASP A 201 21.71 7.37 -29.73
C ASP A 201 22.44 6.63 -30.86
N LYS A 202 21.70 5.96 -31.76
CA LYS A 202 22.25 5.31 -32.96
C LYS A 202 22.86 6.33 -33.93
N PHE A 203 22.21 7.48 -34.13
CA PHE A 203 22.75 8.58 -34.95
C PHE A 203 23.97 9.24 -34.31
N MET A 204 24.02 9.34 -32.97
CA MET A 204 25.11 9.98 -32.25
C MET A 204 26.33 9.06 -32.07
N ALA A 205 26.12 7.74 -31.95
CA ALA A 205 27.21 6.76 -31.86
C ALA A 205 28.02 6.71 -33.16
N ASP A 206 27.36 6.68 -34.31
CA ASP A 206 28.02 6.64 -35.62
C ASP A 206 27.42 7.66 -36.62
N PRO A 207 27.65 8.98 -36.44
CA PRO A 207 27.12 10.01 -37.33
C PRO A 207 27.59 9.82 -38.78
N TRP A 208 28.77 9.22 -38.93
CA TRP A 208 29.44 9.01 -40.21
C TRP A 208 28.89 7.80 -40.98
N LEU A 209 28.40 6.77 -40.28
CA LEU A 209 27.99 5.49 -40.87
C LEU A 209 26.59 5.56 -41.51
N VAL A 210 25.68 6.36 -40.94
CA VAL A 210 24.28 6.44 -41.40
C VAL A 210 24.11 7.40 -42.58
N MET A 211 24.98 8.40 -42.69
CA MET A 211 24.88 9.45 -43.71
C MET A 211 26.02 9.43 -44.74
N GLU A 212 26.90 8.43 -44.68
CA GLU A 212 28.06 8.27 -45.58
C GLU A 212 28.93 9.54 -45.71
N LEU A 213 28.98 10.38 -44.65
CA LEU A 213 29.76 11.62 -44.66
C LEU A 213 31.27 11.36 -44.79
N ASP A 214 31.72 10.16 -44.43
CA ASP A 214 33.10 9.69 -44.62
C ASP A 214 33.47 9.61 -46.11
N LYS A 215 32.48 9.37 -46.99
CA LYS A 215 32.66 9.34 -48.44
C LYS A 215 32.55 10.72 -49.09
N PHE A 216 32.43 11.80 -48.32
CA PHE A 216 32.36 13.13 -48.92
C PHE A 216 33.61 13.44 -49.76
N CYS A 217 33.39 13.80 -51.02
CA CYS A 217 34.42 14.12 -52.00
C CYS A 217 34.54 15.64 -52.17
N GLY A 218 35.41 16.28 -51.39
CA GLY A 218 35.63 17.72 -51.47
C GLY A 218 36.10 18.21 -52.84
N GLU A 219 36.87 17.38 -53.54
CA GLU A 219 37.44 17.67 -54.87
C GLU A 219 36.46 17.41 -56.03
N CYS A 220 35.37 16.69 -55.80
CA CYS A 220 34.42 16.35 -56.85
C CYS A 220 33.74 17.62 -57.41
N ARG A 221 33.37 17.59 -58.69
CA ARG A 221 32.73 18.73 -59.34
C ARG A 221 31.26 18.86 -58.93
N TRP A 222 30.95 19.94 -58.24
CA TRP A 222 29.59 20.37 -57.96
C TRP A 222 29.00 21.07 -59.20
N GLN A 223 27.95 20.46 -59.78
CA GLN A 223 27.26 20.91 -61.00
C GLN A 223 28.19 21.30 -62.17
N GLY A 224 29.36 20.68 -62.27
CA GLY A 224 30.34 20.93 -63.34
C GLY A 224 31.07 22.28 -63.28
N ARG A 225 30.74 23.18 -62.34
CA ARG A 225 31.27 24.55 -62.28
C ARG A 225 32.27 24.80 -61.16
N THR A 226 32.06 24.21 -59.98
CA THR A 226 32.91 24.40 -58.80
C THR A 226 33.19 23.06 -58.13
N ASN A 227 34.02 23.03 -57.09
CA ASN A 227 34.23 21.82 -56.27
C ASN A 227 33.26 21.77 -55.08
N CYS A 228 32.97 20.58 -54.59
CA CYS A 228 32.04 20.37 -53.47
C CYS A 228 32.52 21.09 -52.19
N ASP A 229 33.83 21.24 -51.98
CA ASP A 229 34.39 22.01 -50.84
C ASP A 229 34.12 23.53 -50.93
N ALA A 230 34.19 24.14 -52.11
CA ALA A 230 33.85 25.55 -52.25
C ALA A 230 32.35 25.79 -52.01
N CYS A 231 31.51 24.86 -52.47
CA CYS A 231 30.08 24.91 -52.17
C CYS A 231 29.82 24.76 -50.66
N LEU A 232 30.49 23.81 -50.01
CA LEU A 232 30.43 23.62 -48.56
C LEU A 232 30.82 24.89 -47.80
N ASN A 233 31.96 25.50 -48.15
CA ASN A 233 32.44 26.73 -47.51
C ASN A 233 31.48 27.91 -47.74
N TYR A 234 30.92 28.02 -48.96
CA TYR A 234 29.91 29.03 -49.27
C TYR A 234 28.67 28.87 -48.37
N ILE A 235 28.20 27.64 -48.18
CA ILE A 235 27.04 27.35 -47.32
C ILE A 235 27.35 27.67 -45.85
N ILE A 236 28.53 27.28 -45.35
CA ILE A 236 28.96 27.60 -43.98
C ILE A 236 29.01 29.12 -43.78
N GLN A 237 29.59 29.86 -44.72
CA GLN A 237 29.77 31.31 -44.61
C GLN A 237 28.45 32.08 -44.75
N ASN A 238 27.55 31.67 -45.65
CA ASN A 238 26.32 32.42 -45.92
C ASN A 238 25.14 32.00 -45.05
N HIS A 239 25.10 30.74 -44.59
CA HIS A 239 23.98 30.22 -43.80
C HIS A 239 24.35 29.91 -42.35
N GLY A 240 25.62 30.06 -41.94
CA GLY A 240 26.06 29.82 -40.56
C GLY A 240 25.88 28.37 -40.10
N LEU A 241 25.79 27.43 -41.04
CA LEU A 241 25.58 26.01 -40.73
C LEU A 241 26.85 25.37 -40.18
N ARG A 242 26.70 24.43 -39.24
CA ARG A 242 27.81 23.58 -38.78
C ARG A 242 28.28 22.69 -39.93
N THR A 243 29.57 22.35 -39.95
CA THR A 243 30.22 21.61 -41.05
C THR A 243 29.50 20.33 -41.45
N ILE A 244 28.95 19.58 -40.50
CA ILE A 244 28.20 18.34 -40.77
C ILE A 244 26.89 18.63 -41.52
N ALA A 245 26.09 19.58 -41.01
CA ALA A 245 24.82 19.98 -41.64
C ALA A 245 25.05 20.59 -43.03
N ALA A 246 26.12 21.37 -43.20
CA ALA A 246 26.48 21.93 -44.49
C ALA A 246 26.92 20.84 -45.49
N LYS A 247 27.67 19.81 -45.05
CA LYS A 247 28.02 18.65 -45.90
C LYS A 247 26.78 17.88 -46.35
N LEU A 248 25.81 17.67 -45.45
CA LEU A 248 24.52 17.05 -45.79
C LEU A 248 23.76 17.83 -46.85
N ALA A 249 23.63 19.15 -46.68
CA ALA A 249 22.96 20.00 -47.68
C ALA A 249 23.63 19.94 -49.06
N VAL A 250 24.97 19.85 -49.12
CA VAL A 250 25.71 19.68 -50.38
C VAL A 250 25.41 18.31 -51.00
N VAL A 251 25.45 17.22 -50.22
CA VAL A 251 25.21 15.85 -50.70
C VAL A 251 23.76 15.67 -51.19
N GLU A 252 22.79 16.25 -50.50
CA GLU A 252 21.37 16.21 -50.87
C GLU A 252 21.12 16.90 -52.21
N GLN A 253 21.77 18.04 -52.46
CA GLN A 253 21.65 18.77 -53.73
C GLN A 253 22.49 18.17 -54.86
N ALA A 254 23.59 17.48 -54.53
CA ALA A 254 24.56 16.99 -55.48
C ALA A 254 25.10 15.61 -55.04
N PRO A 255 24.40 14.52 -55.39
CA PRO A 255 24.81 13.16 -55.04
C PRO A 255 26.22 12.79 -55.54
N GLN A 256 26.71 13.45 -56.59
CA GLN A 256 28.07 13.25 -57.12
C GLN A 256 29.19 13.74 -56.18
N CYS A 257 28.87 14.46 -55.10
CA CYS A 257 29.80 14.82 -54.05
C CYS A 257 30.09 13.66 -53.08
N VAL A 258 29.55 12.47 -53.33
CA VAL A 258 29.86 11.23 -52.59
C VAL A 258 30.80 10.38 -53.44
N LYS A 259 31.92 9.93 -52.87
CA LYS A 259 32.85 8.99 -53.52
C LYS A 259 32.11 7.68 -53.82
N THR A 260 31.90 7.39 -55.09
CA THR A 260 31.48 6.05 -55.52
C THR A 260 32.60 5.08 -55.21
N LYS A 261 32.31 3.97 -54.51
CA LYS A 261 33.28 2.90 -54.27
C LYS A 261 33.76 2.38 -55.63
N GLU A 262 35.00 2.69 -56.00
CA GLU A 262 35.75 1.94 -57.02
C GLU A 262 36.20 0.59 -56.45
#